data_AF-A0A317U720-F1
#
_entry.id   AF-A0A317U720-F1
#
_cell.length_a   1.000
_cell.length_b   1.000
_cell.length_c   1.000
_cell.angle_alpha   90.00
_cell.angle_beta   90.00
_cell.angle_gamma   90.00
#
_symmetry.space_group_name_H-M   'P 1'
#
loop_
_entity.id
_entity.type
_entity.pdbx_description
1 polymer ?
#
loop_
_entity_poly.entity_id
_entity_poly.type
_entity_poly.pdbx_seq_one_letter_code
_entity_poly.pdbx_strand_id
1 'polypeptide(L)'
;MYAKYELPPVVLYESHADRATSEFLIKHLPHLKKTGYTTICVDGMEPGASLEQNITIIKTLICIQVKKVEQLPLSRPEYTHEAEKLRSIVAKLELFEAMKEQCFKLGGIDLPVSEQLKEKSLNSEKREKTLTDNTLKEVKKNDGGVIVVLGFGHCIFQQMIKRYAENANQFLWFHIHNPANETLVHKELIAAYAKGGYGTYFPLGINTFLSSDPKLDTALWDQISAHCYSYEPEELHTSTASILKSLIGPEVSAHLRKDGQLRVDALIPLEKIEQTRRVKSSDFLTNLGKTLGGKIPYEVTSIKKTNQVIIRGINEPEIAEQISRLSTKK
;
A
#
# COMPACT_ATOMS: atom_id res chain seq x y z
N MET A 1 18.08 -14.25 2.71
CA MET A 1 17.26 -13.66 1.64
C MET A 1 15.96 -13.20 2.28
N TYR A 2 15.56 -11.94 2.08
CA TYR A 2 14.31 -11.44 2.66
C TYR A 2 13.14 -11.91 1.78
N ALA A 3 12.13 -12.53 2.39
CA ALA A 3 10.91 -12.91 1.69
C ALA A 3 10.07 -11.65 1.48
N LYS A 4 9.62 -11.37 0.26
CA LYS A 4 8.80 -10.19 -0.07
C LYS A 4 7.33 -10.57 -0.15
N TYR A 5 6.47 -9.60 0.18
CA TYR A 5 5.03 -9.70 -0.09
C TYR A 5 4.75 -9.64 -1.60
N GLU A 6 3.65 -10.25 -2.04
CA GLU A 6 3.18 -10.17 -3.43
C GLU A 6 2.78 -8.75 -3.84
N LEU A 7 2.14 -8.02 -2.93
CA LEU A 7 1.80 -6.61 -3.12
C LEU A 7 2.33 -5.78 -1.96
N PRO A 8 2.68 -4.51 -2.19
CA PRO A 8 3.06 -3.63 -1.10
C PRO A 8 1.82 -3.19 -0.30
N PRO A 9 1.84 -3.26 1.05
CA PRO A 9 0.82 -2.61 1.85
C PRO A 9 0.82 -1.10 1.60
N VAL A 10 -0.36 -0.53 1.36
CA VAL A 10 -0.50 0.92 1.15
C VAL A 10 -1.11 1.56 2.38
N VAL A 11 -0.42 2.52 2.99
CA VAL A 11 -0.93 3.29 4.13
C VAL A 11 -1.33 4.68 3.65
N LEU A 12 -2.60 5.01 3.83
CA LEU A 12 -3.18 6.32 3.54
C LEU A 12 -3.52 7.00 4.87
N TYR A 13 -2.76 8.02 5.20
CA TYR A 13 -3.03 8.87 6.34
C TYR A 13 -4.14 9.87 6.02
N GLU A 14 -5.22 9.86 6.80
CA GLU A 14 -6.34 10.79 6.70
C GLU A 14 -6.24 11.91 7.75
N SER A 15 -6.67 13.12 7.39
CA SER A 15 -6.98 14.15 8.39
C SER A 15 -8.45 14.02 8.79
N HIS A 16 -8.75 14.08 10.09
CA HIS A 16 -10.14 14.13 10.54
C HIS A 16 -10.88 15.30 9.85
N ALA A 17 -12.10 15.04 9.39
CA ALA A 17 -12.96 15.94 8.61
C ALA A 17 -12.53 16.26 7.16
N ASP A 18 -11.36 15.77 6.72
CA ASP A 18 -10.93 15.83 5.34
C ASP A 18 -11.41 14.58 4.58
N ARG A 19 -12.08 14.79 3.45
CA ARG A 19 -12.64 13.72 2.61
C ARG A 19 -11.64 13.21 1.58
N ALA A 20 -10.50 13.89 1.41
CA ALA A 20 -9.55 13.65 0.33
C ALA A 20 -9.11 12.18 0.23
N THR A 21 -8.74 11.55 1.35
CA THR A 21 -8.33 10.14 1.37
C THR A 21 -9.46 9.21 0.97
N SER A 22 -10.68 9.41 1.48
CA SER A 22 -11.84 8.59 1.14
C SER A 22 -12.23 8.75 -0.33
N GLU A 23 -12.30 9.97 -0.84
CA GLU A 23 -12.63 10.28 -2.24
C GLU A 23 -11.60 9.68 -3.20
N PHE A 24 -10.31 9.84 -2.88
CA PHE A 24 -9.21 9.24 -3.63
C PHE A 24 -9.33 7.71 -3.65
N LEU A 25 -9.56 7.10 -2.49
CA LEU A 25 -9.66 5.65 -2.39
C LEU A 25 -10.86 5.12 -3.18
N ILE A 26 -12.04 5.73 -3.04
CA ILE A 26 -13.28 5.38 -3.77
C ILE A 26 -13.02 5.36 -5.28
N LYS A 27 -12.36 6.40 -5.81
CA LYS A 27 -11.99 6.50 -7.23
C LYS A 27 -11.14 5.33 -7.70
N HIS A 28 -10.25 4.82 -6.85
CA HIS A 28 -9.26 3.79 -7.20
C HIS A 28 -9.68 2.36 -6.83
N LEU A 29 -10.74 2.16 -6.04
CA LEU A 29 -11.19 0.82 -5.61
C LEU A 29 -11.31 -0.21 -6.75
N PRO A 30 -11.92 0.12 -7.92
CA PRO A 30 -12.04 -0.86 -9.00
C PRO A 30 -10.69 -1.35 -9.53
N HIS A 31 -9.70 -0.46 -9.60
CA HIS A 31 -8.37 -0.78 -10.10
C HIS A 31 -7.53 -1.51 -9.05
N LEU A 32 -7.62 -1.10 -7.79
CA LEU A 32 -7.02 -1.77 -6.65
C LEU A 32 -7.52 -3.22 -6.53
N LYS A 33 -8.83 -3.44 -6.75
CA LYS A 33 -9.42 -4.79 -6.74
C LYS A 33 -8.82 -5.69 -7.83
N LYS A 34 -8.68 -5.17 -9.05
CA LYS A 34 -8.06 -5.89 -10.18
C LYS A 34 -6.60 -6.24 -9.92
N THR A 35 -5.88 -5.33 -9.26
CA THR A 35 -4.47 -5.49 -8.85
C THR A 35 -4.30 -6.58 -7.80
N GLY A 36 -5.35 -6.88 -7.02
CA GLY A 36 -5.34 -7.94 -5.99
C GLY A 36 -5.49 -7.43 -4.56
N TYR A 37 -5.70 -6.13 -4.35
CA TYR A 37 -6.09 -5.62 -3.03
C TYR A 37 -7.51 -6.08 -2.71
N THR A 38 -7.69 -6.67 -1.53
CA THR A 38 -9.00 -7.24 -1.13
C THR A 38 -9.51 -6.77 0.22
N THR A 39 -8.64 -6.16 1.03
CA THR A 39 -8.95 -5.75 2.40
C THR A 39 -8.52 -4.30 2.63
N ILE A 40 -9.41 -3.50 3.21
CA ILE A 40 -9.11 -2.14 3.67
C ILE A 40 -9.18 -2.15 5.19
N CYS A 41 -8.02 -1.94 5.81
CA CYS A 41 -7.87 -1.82 7.25
C CYS A 41 -8.18 -0.39 7.67
N VAL A 42 -9.05 -0.19 8.67
CA VAL A 42 -9.54 1.15 9.02
C VAL A 42 -9.40 1.39 10.51
N ASP A 43 -8.77 2.51 10.87
CA ASP A 43 -8.70 3.01 12.24
C ASP A 43 -10.10 3.30 12.83
N GLY A 44 -10.26 3.04 14.12
CA GLY A 44 -11.52 3.08 14.84
C GLY A 44 -12.40 1.84 14.66
N MET A 45 -11.99 0.84 13.88
CA MET A 45 -12.70 -0.42 13.69
C MET A 45 -12.00 -1.56 14.42
N GLU A 46 -12.74 -2.36 15.19
CA GLU A 46 -12.18 -3.51 15.92
C GLU A 46 -12.06 -4.78 15.05
N PRO A 47 -11.08 -5.66 15.29
CA PRO A 47 -10.95 -6.92 14.56
C PRO A 47 -12.25 -7.74 14.53
N GLY A 48 -12.64 -8.19 13.34
CA GLY A 48 -13.88 -8.95 13.13
C GLY A 48 -15.13 -8.08 12.87
N ALA A 49 -15.00 -6.75 12.87
CA ALA A 49 -16.07 -5.84 12.50
C ALA A 49 -16.68 -6.17 11.11
N SER A 50 -18.01 -6.26 11.03
CA SER A 50 -18.74 -6.43 9.77
C SER A 50 -18.90 -5.10 9.04
N LEU A 51 -18.60 -5.08 7.74
CA LEU A 51 -18.79 -3.90 6.90
C LEU A 51 -20.27 -3.47 6.86
N GLU A 52 -21.19 -4.41 6.69
CA GLU A 52 -22.64 -4.15 6.60
C GLU A 52 -23.22 -3.62 7.91
N GLN A 53 -22.79 -4.19 9.04
CA GLN A 53 -23.20 -3.70 10.36
C GLN A 53 -22.68 -2.28 10.58
N ASN A 54 -21.43 -2.00 10.22
CA ASN A 54 -20.85 -0.66 10.34
C ASN A 54 -21.54 0.37 9.43
N ILE A 55 -21.89 0.03 8.19
CA ILE A 55 -22.71 0.89 7.32
C ILE A 55 -24.02 1.28 8.03
N THR A 56 -24.69 0.31 8.65
CA THR A 56 -25.96 0.53 9.36
C THR A 56 -25.80 1.44 10.58
N ILE A 57 -24.75 1.20 11.38
CA ILE A 57 -24.41 2.02 12.54
C ILE A 57 -24.08 3.45 12.11
N ILE A 58 -23.24 3.62 11.08
CA ILE A 58 -22.82 4.93 10.58
C ILE A 58 -24.02 5.74 10.04
N LYS A 59 -24.95 5.11 9.31
CA LYS A 59 -26.20 5.78 8.89
C LYS A 59 -26.99 6.34 10.07
N THR A 60 -27.04 5.60 11.18
CA THR A 60 -27.70 6.06 12.41
C THR A 60 -26.93 7.23 13.04
N LEU A 61 -25.60 7.17 13.09
CA LEU A 61 -24.75 8.24 13.61
C LEU A 61 -24.88 9.53 12.79
N ILE A 62 -25.00 9.44 11.47
CA ILE A 62 -25.26 10.59 10.60
C ILE A 62 -26.58 11.26 10.99
N CYS A 63 -27.67 10.50 11.13
CA CYS A 63 -28.96 11.06 11.52
C CYS A 63 -28.91 11.79 12.89
N ILE A 64 -28.16 11.26 13.84
CA ILE A 64 -27.94 11.91 15.16
C ILE A 64 -27.12 13.20 14.98
N GLN A 65 -26.05 13.13 14.21
CA GLN A 65 -25.12 14.24 14.03
C GLN A 65 -25.75 15.39 13.23
N VAL A 66 -26.56 15.09 12.21
CA VAL A 66 -27.33 16.09 11.45
C VAL A 66 -28.24 16.89 12.38
N LYS A 67 -29.04 16.22 13.22
CA LYS A 67 -29.91 16.89 14.19
C LYS A 67 -29.14 17.80 15.15
N LYS A 68 -27.95 17.37 15.57
CA LYS A 68 -27.09 18.16 16.46
C LYS A 68 -26.57 19.42 15.77
N VAL A 69 -26.15 19.31 14.51
CA VAL A 69 -25.68 20.46 13.71
C VAL A 69 -26.83 21.42 13.42
N GLU A 70 -28.02 20.92 13.06
CA GLU A 70 -29.21 21.74 12.79
C GLU A 70 -29.68 22.57 14.00
N GLN A 71 -29.47 22.06 15.22
CA GLN A 71 -29.85 22.74 16.46
C GLN A 71 -28.83 23.80 16.91
N LEU A 72 -27.65 23.87 16.29
CA LEU A 72 -26.58 24.80 16.64
C LEU A 72 -26.60 26.04 15.73
N PRO A 73 -26.68 27.27 16.27
CA PRO A 73 -26.51 28.48 15.49
C PRO A 73 -25.10 28.55 14.86
N LEU A 74 -25.01 29.03 13.61
CA LEU A 74 -23.73 29.20 12.89
C LEU A 74 -22.69 30.04 13.63
N SER A 75 -23.15 30.95 14.50
CA SER A 75 -22.28 31.83 15.29
C SER A 75 -21.64 31.14 16.49
N ARG A 76 -22.04 29.90 16.82
CA ARG A 76 -21.46 29.14 17.93
C ARG A 76 -20.18 28.44 17.50
N PRO A 77 -19.05 28.57 18.24
CA PRO A 77 -17.80 27.88 17.92
C PRO A 77 -17.95 26.36 17.80
N GLU A 78 -18.90 25.76 18.52
CA GLU A 78 -19.18 24.33 18.48
C GLU A 78 -19.77 23.88 17.13
N TYR A 79 -20.40 24.79 16.38
CA TYR A 79 -21.00 24.46 15.09
C TYR A 79 -19.96 23.88 14.13
N THR A 80 -18.81 24.54 14.01
CA THR A 80 -17.72 24.12 13.11
C THR A 80 -17.23 22.72 13.44
N HIS A 81 -17.01 22.43 14.72
CA HIS A 81 -16.57 21.11 15.20
C HIS A 81 -17.60 20.01 14.91
N GLU A 82 -18.88 20.28 15.14
CA GLU A 82 -19.94 19.30 14.88
C GLU A 82 -20.20 19.10 13.38
N ALA A 83 -20.01 20.14 12.57
CA ALA A 83 -20.03 20.04 11.11
C ALA A 83 -18.83 19.25 10.55
N GLU A 84 -17.64 19.45 11.12
CA GLU A 84 -16.42 18.67 10.81
C GLU A 84 -16.62 17.17 11.09
N LYS A 85 -17.18 16.83 12.25
CA LYS A 85 -17.55 15.44 12.58
C LYS A 85 -18.53 14.87 11.57
N LEU A 86 -19.58 15.62 11.23
CA LEU A 86 -20.56 15.18 10.23
C LEU A 86 -19.88 14.84 8.91
N ARG A 87 -19.01 15.71 8.39
CA ARG A 87 -18.24 15.45 7.16
C ARG A 87 -17.40 14.18 7.25
N SER A 88 -16.72 13.97 8.37
CA SER A 88 -15.89 12.77 8.58
C SER A 88 -16.72 11.48 8.58
N ILE A 89 -17.87 11.49 9.27
CA ILE A 89 -18.75 10.32 9.35
C ILE A 89 -19.38 10.01 7.97
N VAL A 90 -19.78 11.04 7.22
CA VAL A 90 -20.33 10.90 5.86
C VAL A 90 -19.28 10.30 4.90
N ALA A 91 -18.05 10.82 4.90
CA ALA A 91 -16.99 10.27 4.04
C ALA A 91 -16.66 8.81 4.36
N LYS A 92 -16.69 8.43 5.65
CA LYS A 92 -16.51 7.03 6.07
C LYS A 92 -17.66 6.15 5.59
N LEU A 93 -18.91 6.64 5.60
CA LEU A 93 -20.05 5.93 5.03
C LEU A 93 -19.87 5.66 3.54
N GLU A 94 -19.57 6.71 2.77
CA GLU A 94 -19.39 6.61 1.32
C GLU A 94 -18.27 5.63 0.96
N LEU A 95 -17.16 5.66 1.70
CA LEU A 95 -16.09 4.69 1.53
C LEU A 95 -16.58 3.26 1.81
N PHE A 96 -17.33 3.03 2.89
CA PHE A 96 -17.81 1.70 3.25
C PHE A 96 -18.84 1.16 2.25
N GLU A 97 -19.71 2.02 1.74
CA GLU A 97 -20.66 1.66 0.68
C GLU A 97 -19.91 1.30 -0.61
N ALA A 98 -18.93 2.12 -1.03
CA ALA A 98 -18.11 1.81 -2.20
C ALA A 98 -17.27 0.53 -2.02
N MET A 99 -16.71 0.30 -0.83
CA MET A 99 -16.03 -0.95 -0.47
C MET A 99 -16.96 -2.15 -0.64
N LYS A 100 -18.21 -2.05 -0.17
CA LYS A 100 -19.21 -3.11 -0.30
C LYS A 100 -19.51 -3.40 -1.77
N GLU A 101 -19.75 -2.36 -2.56
CA GLU A 101 -20.01 -2.48 -4.00
C GLU A 101 -18.85 -3.18 -4.74
N GLN A 102 -17.61 -2.84 -4.39
CA GLN A 102 -16.40 -3.42 -4.98
C GLN A 102 -15.95 -4.74 -4.28
N CYS A 103 -16.76 -5.26 -3.35
CA CYS A 103 -16.50 -6.49 -2.61
C CYS A 103 -15.14 -6.50 -1.88
N PHE A 104 -14.80 -5.39 -1.23
CA PHE A 104 -13.69 -5.31 -0.27
C PHE A 104 -14.13 -5.78 1.12
N LYS A 105 -13.18 -6.37 1.85
CA LYS A 105 -13.34 -6.72 3.26
C LYS A 105 -12.93 -5.53 4.13
N LEU A 106 -13.62 -5.35 5.25
CA LEU A 106 -13.20 -4.45 6.31
C LEU A 106 -12.21 -5.16 7.23
N GLY A 107 -11.00 -4.61 7.35
CA GLY A 107 -9.99 -5.02 8.32
C GLY A 107 -10.06 -4.12 9.56
N GLY A 108 -10.73 -4.57 10.62
CA GLY A 108 -10.64 -3.85 11.89
C GLY A 108 -9.26 -4.01 12.53
N ILE A 109 -8.61 -2.91 12.89
CA ILE A 109 -7.25 -2.89 13.43
C ILE A 109 -7.14 -2.24 14.81
N ASP A 110 -8.14 -1.50 15.26
CA ASP A 110 -8.11 -0.74 16.52
C ASP A 110 -8.62 -1.56 17.72
N LEU A 111 -8.48 -0.99 18.91
CA LEU A 111 -9.10 -1.47 20.13
C LEU A 111 -10.64 -1.39 20.03
N PRO A 112 -11.38 -2.18 20.83
CA PRO A 112 -12.80 -1.95 21.04
C PRO A 112 -13.08 -0.52 21.53
N VAL A 113 -14.20 0.07 21.13
CA VAL A 113 -14.55 1.48 21.47
C VAL A 113 -14.50 1.73 22.99
N SER A 114 -14.94 0.77 23.80
CA SER A 114 -14.92 0.86 25.27
C SER A 114 -13.50 0.98 25.85
N GLU A 115 -12.50 0.46 25.16
CA GLU A 115 -11.08 0.56 25.53
C GLU A 115 -10.41 1.79 24.92
N GLN A 116 -10.78 2.18 23.69
CA GLN A 116 -10.26 3.40 23.05
C GLN A 116 -10.47 4.64 23.93
N LEU A 117 -11.65 4.76 24.55
CA LEU A 117 -12.01 5.89 25.42
C LEU A 117 -11.16 5.98 26.70
N LYS A 118 -10.46 4.91 27.08
CA LYS A 118 -9.59 4.85 28.27
C LYS A 118 -8.14 5.23 27.95
N GLU A 119 -7.78 5.30 26.67
CA GLU A 119 -6.41 5.54 26.22
C GLU A 119 -6.17 7.03 25.93
N LYS A 120 -4.92 7.48 26.08
CA LYS A 120 -4.50 8.82 25.64
C LYS A 120 -4.36 8.85 24.11
N SER A 121 -5.47 9.11 23.43
CA SER A 121 -5.68 9.25 21.96
C SER A 121 -4.50 8.84 21.05
N LEU A 122 -3.54 9.75 20.83
CA LEU A 122 -2.53 9.72 19.76
C LEU A 122 -1.13 9.27 20.22
N ASN A 123 -0.90 9.15 21.53
CA ASN A 123 0.41 8.78 22.09
C ASN A 123 0.34 7.52 22.98
N SER A 124 -0.78 6.79 22.94
CA SER A 124 -0.88 5.53 23.66
C SER A 124 -0.08 4.45 22.94
N GLU A 125 1.05 4.06 23.54
CA GLU A 125 1.86 2.94 23.06
C GLU A 125 1.03 1.66 22.94
N LYS A 126 0.08 1.42 23.86
CA LYS A 126 -0.82 0.25 23.81
C LYS A 126 -1.73 0.28 22.58
N ARG A 127 -2.35 1.42 22.28
CA ARG A 127 -3.24 1.56 21.11
C ARG A 127 -2.44 1.44 19.81
N GLU A 128 -1.31 2.14 19.70
CA GLU A 128 -0.41 2.06 18.54
C GLU A 128 0.11 0.64 18.30
N LYS A 129 0.46 -0.07 19.38
CA LYS A 129 0.88 -1.47 19.29
C LYS A 129 -0.25 -2.36 18.77
N THR A 130 -1.47 -2.14 19.23
CA THR A 130 -2.64 -2.91 18.78
C THR A 130 -2.93 -2.66 17.31
N LEU A 131 -2.94 -1.39 16.88
CA LEU A 131 -3.07 -0.99 15.48
C LEU A 131 -2.01 -1.68 14.62
N THR A 132 -0.75 -1.66 15.08
CA THR A 132 0.38 -2.30 14.39
C THR A 132 0.21 -3.82 14.31
N ASP A 133 0.00 -4.50 15.43
CA ASP A 133 -0.09 -5.96 15.50
C ASP A 133 -1.24 -6.48 14.63
N ASN A 134 -2.41 -5.82 14.67
CA ASN A 134 -3.56 -6.22 13.87
C ASN A 134 -3.36 -5.92 12.38
N THR A 135 -2.72 -4.80 12.04
CA THR A 135 -2.34 -4.51 10.65
C THR A 135 -1.39 -5.58 10.12
N LEU A 136 -0.36 -5.97 10.88
CA LEU A 136 0.61 -6.99 10.46
C LEU A 136 -0.05 -8.38 10.26
N LYS A 137 -1.08 -8.71 11.06
CA LYS A 137 -1.88 -9.93 10.83
C LYS A 137 -2.61 -9.88 9.48
N GLU A 138 -3.28 -8.77 9.16
CA GLU A 138 -3.98 -8.63 7.89
C GLU A 138 -3.00 -8.55 6.70
N VAL A 139 -1.87 -7.85 6.83
CA VAL A 139 -0.80 -7.83 5.83
C VAL A 139 -0.32 -9.25 5.54
N LYS A 140 -0.01 -10.06 6.56
CA LYS A 140 0.45 -11.44 6.38
C LYS A 140 -0.60 -12.34 5.74
N LYS A 141 -1.87 -12.20 6.14
CA LYS A 141 -3.00 -12.99 5.62
C LYS A 141 -3.30 -12.70 4.15
N ASN A 142 -3.05 -11.47 3.69
CA ASN A 142 -3.33 -11.04 2.32
C ASN A 142 -2.06 -10.89 1.47
N ASP A 143 -0.92 -11.42 1.93
CA ASP A 143 0.40 -11.30 1.27
C ASP A 143 0.73 -9.86 0.81
N GLY A 144 0.45 -8.92 1.71
CA GLY A 144 0.64 -7.48 1.55
C GLY A 144 -0.43 -6.73 0.75
N GLY A 145 -1.40 -7.43 0.12
CA GLY A 145 -2.52 -6.85 -0.62
C GLY A 145 -3.60 -6.18 0.25
N VAL A 146 -3.19 -5.27 1.13
CA VAL A 146 -4.06 -4.48 2.01
C VAL A 146 -3.83 -2.98 1.84
N ILE A 147 -4.89 -2.21 2.08
CA ILE A 147 -4.83 -0.76 2.22
C ILE A 147 -5.12 -0.43 3.67
N VAL A 148 -4.40 0.49 4.28
CA VAL A 148 -4.58 0.90 5.67
C VAL A 148 -4.97 2.38 5.67
N VAL A 149 -6.13 2.70 6.23
CA VAL A 149 -6.62 4.06 6.42
C VAL A 149 -6.52 4.40 7.90
N LEU A 150 -5.70 5.40 8.21
CA LEU A 150 -5.29 5.71 9.58
C LEU A 150 -5.23 7.23 9.77
N GLY A 151 -5.63 7.74 10.95
CA GLY A 151 -5.49 9.17 11.23
C GLY A 151 -4.03 9.64 11.15
N PHE A 152 -3.77 10.80 10.55
CA PHE A 152 -2.42 11.33 10.33
C PHE A 152 -1.62 11.56 11.63
N GLY A 153 -2.31 11.66 12.77
CA GLY A 153 -1.68 11.74 14.08
C GLY A 153 -1.00 10.45 14.56
N HIS A 154 -1.33 9.29 13.98
CA HIS A 154 -0.74 7.99 14.30
C HIS A 154 0.64 7.81 13.63
N CYS A 155 1.56 8.74 13.89
CA CYS A 155 2.93 8.66 13.37
C CYS A 155 3.76 7.56 14.07
N ILE A 156 3.45 7.23 15.33
CA ILE A 156 4.09 6.15 16.08
C ILE A 156 3.88 4.80 15.38
N PHE A 157 2.72 4.57 14.77
CA PHE A 157 2.47 3.41 13.93
C PHE A 157 3.57 3.16 12.89
N GLN A 158 4.05 4.19 12.18
CA GLN A 158 5.13 4.02 11.19
C GLN A 158 6.45 3.60 11.86
N GLN A 159 6.75 4.15 13.04
CA GLN A 159 7.92 3.76 13.83
C GLN A 159 7.82 2.30 14.29
N MET A 160 6.63 1.85 14.65
CA MET A 160 6.37 0.46 15.02
C MET A 160 6.46 -0.48 13.81
N ILE A 161 5.94 -0.10 12.63
CA ILE A 161 6.14 -0.87 11.40
C ILE A 161 7.62 -1.00 11.07
N LYS A 162 8.40 0.08 11.15
CA LYS A 162 9.87 0.03 10.98
C LYS A 162 10.55 -0.96 11.93
N ARG A 163 10.05 -1.09 13.16
CA ARG A 163 10.63 -1.94 14.20
C ARG A 163 10.20 -3.40 14.12
N TYR A 164 8.95 -3.67 13.73
CA TYR A 164 8.33 -4.98 13.92
C TYR A 164 7.92 -5.68 12.62
N ALA A 165 7.80 -4.97 11.50
CA ALA A 165 7.42 -5.60 10.23
C ALA A 165 8.61 -6.29 9.56
N GLU A 166 8.39 -7.51 9.06
CA GLU A 166 9.42 -8.29 8.34
C GLU A 166 9.92 -7.54 7.08
N ASN A 167 9.01 -6.86 6.37
CA ASN A 167 9.29 -6.10 5.15
C ASN A 167 8.87 -4.63 5.26
N ALA A 168 9.29 -3.93 6.32
CA ALA A 168 8.90 -2.53 6.56
C ALA A 168 9.10 -1.60 5.34
N ASN A 169 10.18 -1.81 4.58
CA ASN A 169 10.51 -1.00 3.40
C ASN A 169 9.60 -1.24 2.18
N GLN A 170 8.73 -2.27 2.20
CA GLN A 170 7.72 -2.47 1.16
C GLN A 170 6.43 -1.69 1.42
N PHE A 171 6.23 -1.14 2.63
CA PHE A 171 5.06 -0.32 2.92
C PHE A 171 5.17 1.01 2.17
N LEU A 172 4.08 1.41 1.52
CA LEU A 172 3.98 2.69 0.85
C LEU A 172 3.19 3.65 1.73
N TRP A 173 3.68 4.88 1.86
CA TRP A 173 3.17 5.85 2.82
C TRP A 173 2.71 7.11 2.12
N PHE A 174 1.42 7.44 2.26
CA PHE A 174 0.82 8.61 1.65
C PHE A 174 0.02 9.39 2.68
N HIS A 175 0.07 10.71 2.56
CA HIS A 175 -0.89 11.61 3.18
C HIS A 175 -1.50 12.48 2.09
N ILE A 176 -2.81 12.35 1.89
CA ILE A 176 -3.56 13.08 0.89
C ILE A 176 -4.46 14.05 1.64
N HIS A 177 -4.36 15.33 1.33
CA HIS A 177 -5.13 16.34 2.06
C HIS A 177 -5.72 17.42 1.16
N ASN A 178 -6.79 18.04 1.64
CA ASN A 178 -7.43 19.19 1.04
C ASN A 178 -7.34 20.39 2.00
N PRO A 179 -6.49 21.39 1.70
CA PRO A 179 -6.31 22.58 2.55
C PRO A 179 -7.60 23.34 2.87
N ALA A 180 -8.62 23.23 2.02
CA ALA A 180 -9.92 23.89 2.24
C ALA A 180 -10.70 23.29 3.42
N ASN A 181 -10.39 22.04 3.82
CA ASN A 181 -11.12 21.30 4.84
C ASN A 181 -10.28 20.95 6.07
N GLU A 182 -9.05 21.46 6.16
CA GLU A 182 -8.15 21.19 7.28
C GLU A 182 -8.63 21.81 8.59
N THR A 183 -8.70 20.97 9.63
CA THR A 183 -9.02 21.39 10.99
C THR A 183 -7.85 22.13 11.64
N LEU A 184 -8.12 22.90 12.69
CA LEU A 184 -7.06 23.55 13.48
C LEU A 184 -6.07 22.52 14.06
N VAL A 185 -6.59 21.41 14.58
CA VAL A 185 -5.78 20.31 15.15
C VAL A 185 -4.81 19.75 14.11
N HIS A 186 -5.26 19.60 12.86
CA HIS A 186 -4.40 19.14 11.78
C HIS A 186 -3.27 20.14 11.48
N LYS A 187 -3.57 21.44 11.43
CA LYS A 187 -2.58 22.50 11.19
C LYS A 187 -1.52 22.55 12.29
N GLU A 188 -1.95 22.41 13.55
CA GLU A 188 -1.04 22.33 14.71
C GLU A 188 -0.13 21.10 14.63
N LEU A 189 -0.68 19.96 14.21
CA LEU A 189 0.07 18.72 14.02
C LEU A 189 1.13 18.83 12.92
N ILE A 190 0.78 19.40 11.76
CA ILE A 190 1.74 19.69 10.68
C ILE A 190 2.84 20.63 11.17
N ALA A 191 2.48 21.70 11.89
CA ALA A 191 3.47 22.65 12.41
C ALA A 191 4.44 21.95 13.39
N ALA A 192 3.95 21.04 14.22
CA ALA A 192 4.79 20.23 15.10
C ALA A 192 5.75 19.31 14.31
N TYR A 193 5.24 18.63 13.28
CA TYR A 193 6.05 17.75 12.42
C TYR A 193 7.11 18.51 11.63
N ALA A 194 6.76 19.68 11.09
CA ALA A 194 7.70 20.55 10.40
C ALA A 194 8.81 21.04 11.35
N LYS A 195 8.46 21.44 12.57
CA LYS A 195 9.42 21.90 13.59
C LYS A 195 10.37 20.79 14.05
N GLY A 196 9.86 19.57 14.25
CA GLY A 196 10.68 18.42 14.68
C GLY A 196 11.37 17.65 13.54
N GLY A 197 11.04 17.99 12.29
CA GLY A 197 11.49 17.28 11.09
C GLY A 197 10.67 16.02 10.81
N TYR A 198 10.14 15.91 9.59
CA TYR A 198 9.29 14.78 9.18
C TYR A 198 9.94 13.41 9.37
N GLY A 199 11.26 13.28 9.13
CA GLY A 199 11.97 12.00 9.30
C GLY A 199 11.97 11.46 10.73
N THR A 200 11.78 12.32 11.75
CA THR A 200 11.63 11.92 13.15
C THR A 200 10.32 11.19 13.39
N TYR A 201 9.24 11.68 12.79
CA TYR A 201 7.89 11.13 12.94
C TYR A 201 7.61 10.00 11.94
N PHE A 202 8.16 10.15 10.73
CA PHE A 202 7.97 9.25 9.59
C PHE A 202 9.34 8.70 9.11
N PRO A 203 9.93 7.75 9.86
CA PRO A 203 11.28 7.25 9.60
C PRO A 203 11.41 6.28 8.41
N LEU A 204 10.30 5.95 7.74
CA LEU A 204 10.25 5.22 6.47
C LEU A 204 9.90 6.15 5.29
N GLY A 205 9.79 7.45 5.54
CA GLY A 205 9.33 8.43 4.57
C GLY A 205 7.82 8.52 4.50
N ILE A 206 7.34 9.62 3.91
CA ILE A 206 5.92 9.85 3.65
C ILE A 206 5.79 10.74 2.42
N ASN A 207 4.90 10.36 1.51
CA ASN A 207 4.56 11.18 0.35
C ASN A 207 3.33 12.02 0.69
N THR A 208 3.49 13.34 0.75
CA THR A 208 2.38 14.27 1.03
C THR A 208 1.91 14.90 -0.27
N PHE A 209 0.60 14.81 -0.53
CA PHE A 209 -0.02 15.34 -1.73
C PHE A 209 -1.27 16.16 -1.39
N LEU A 210 -1.47 17.23 -2.17
CA LEU A 210 -2.77 17.85 -2.27
C LEU A 210 -3.72 16.91 -3.02
N SER A 211 -5.00 16.89 -2.64
CA SER A 211 -6.02 16.08 -3.34
C SER A 211 -6.17 16.43 -4.82
N SER A 212 -5.78 17.65 -5.19
CA SER A 212 -5.78 18.15 -6.57
C SER A 212 -4.45 17.97 -7.30
N ASP A 213 -3.43 17.34 -6.70
CA ASP A 213 -2.13 17.17 -7.35
C ASP A 213 -2.25 16.23 -8.56
N PRO A 214 -1.93 16.69 -9.79
CA PRO A 214 -2.04 15.87 -10.99
C PRO A 214 -1.12 14.64 -11.00
N LYS A 215 -0.08 14.62 -10.16
CA LYS A 215 0.87 13.50 -10.06
C LYS A 215 0.45 12.43 -9.05
N LEU A 216 -0.56 12.69 -8.22
CA LEU A 216 -0.96 11.80 -7.13
C LEU A 216 -1.27 10.38 -7.63
N ASP A 217 -2.09 10.26 -8.69
CA ASP A 217 -2.47 8.97 -9.26
C ASP A 217 -1.23 8.23 -9.80
N THR A 218 -0.41 8.91 -10.60
CA THR A 218 0.81 8.32 -11.17
C THR A 218 1.79 7.88 -10.08
N ALA A 219 1.98 8.71 -9.04
CA ALA A 219 2.88 8.40 -7.94
C ALA A 219 2.44 7.16 -7.13
N LEU A 220 1.13 6.98 -6.91
CA LEU A 220 0.60 5.76 -6.28
C LEU A 220 0.92 4.53 -7.14
N TRP A 221 0.50 4.57 -8.41
CA TRP A 221 0.60 3.40 -9.27
C TRP A 221 2.05 3.02 -9.55
N ASP A 222 2.94 3.99 -9.72
CA ASP A 222 4.37 3.72 -9.95
C ASP A 222 5.03 3.06 -8.74
N GLN A 223 4.67 3.50 -7.53
CA GLN A 223 5.16 2.87 -6.31
C GLN A 223 4.60 1.47 -6.09
N ILE A 224 3.31 1.24 -6.39
CA ILE A 224 2.72 -0.11 -6.37
C ILE A 224 3.45 -1.01 -7.36
N SER A 225 3.61 -0.55 -8.60
CA SER A 225 4.25 -1.32 -9.67
C SER A 225 5.71 -1.67 -9.35
N ALA A 226 6.48 -0.73 -8.80
CA ALA A 226 7.87 -0.96 -8.40
C ALA A 226 8.03 -2.05 -7.31
N HIS A 227 6.99 -2.24 -6.49
CA HIS A 227 6.98 -3.21 -5.40
C HIS A 227 5.99 -4.36 -5.63
N CYS A 228 5.47 -4.52 -6.84
CA CYS A 228 4.59 -5.62 -7.20
C CYS A 228 5.41 -6.87 -7.54
N TYR A 229 5.10 -7.96 -6.84
CA TYR A 229 5.68 -9.30 -7.05
C TYR A 229 4.58 -10.33 -7.34
N SER A 230 3.38 -9.84 -7.70
CA SER A 230 2.26 -10.65 -8.15
C SER A 230 2.18 -10.61 -9.68
N TYR A 231 1.93 -11.77 -10.28
CA TYR A 231 2.00 -11.94 -11.73
C TYR A 231 0.75 -12.65 -12.26
N GLU A 232 0.42 -12.37 -13.52
CA GLU A 232 -0.52 -13.19 -14.29
C GLU A 232 0.10 -14.58 -14.56
N PRO A 233 -0.71 -15.66 -14.49
CA PRO A 233 -0.22 -17.02 -14.65
C PRO A 233 0.26 -17.31 -16.07
N GLU A 234 -0.26 -16.61 -17.08
CA GLU A 234 0.13 -16.78 -18.47
C GLU A 234 1.56 -16.30 -18.69
N GLU A 235 2.38 -17.18 -19.29
CA GLU A 235 3.70 -16.80 -19.77
C GLU A 235 3.58 -16.01 -21.07
N LEU A 236 4.28 -14.88 -21.15
CA LEU A 236 4.37 -14.05 -22.34
C LEU A 236 5.60 -14.42 -23.18
N HIS A 237 5.44 -14.39 -24.49
CA HIS A 237 6.51 -14.65 -25.46
C HIS A 237 6.91 -13.36 -26.17
N THR A 238 7.64 -12.49 -25.47
CA THR A 238 8.17 -11.25 -26.05
C THR A 238 9.53 -11.47 -26.72
N SER A 239 9.95 -10.53 -27.57
CA SER A 239 11.29 -10.54 -28.16
C SER A 239 12.39 -10.51 -27.09
N THR A 240 12.23 -9.66 -26.07
CA THR A 240 13.18 -9.54 -24.96
C THR A 240 13.22 -10.81 -24.10
N ALA A 241 12.08 -11.43 -23.82
CA ALA A 241 12.03 -12.73 -23.14
C ALA A 241 12.73 -13.82 -23.96
N SER A 242 12.57 -13.83 -25.28
CA SER A 242 13.24 -14.80 -26.17
C SER A 242 14.77 -14.62 -26.17
N ILE A 243 15.25 -13.38 -26.17
CA ILE A 243 16.69 -13.09 -26.06
C ILE A 243 17.22 -13.58 -24.71
N LEU A 244 16.54 -13.25 -23.61
CA LEU A 244 16.93 -13.70 -22.27
C LEU A 244 16.93 -15.23 -22.16
N LYS A 245 15.91 -15.91 -22.70
CA LYS A 245 15.86 -17.37 -22.79
C LYS A 245 17.03 -17.96 -23.57
N SER A 246 17.41 -17.36 -24.70
CA SER A 246 18.54 -17.84 -25.51
C SER A 246 19.89 -17.67 -24.79
N LEU A 247 20.05 -16.60 -24.01
CA LEU A 247 21.30 -16.27 -23.33
C LEU A 247 21.48 -16.97 -21.98
N ILE A 248 20.40 -17.05 -21.22
CA ILE A 248 20.41 -17.54 -19.85
C ILE A 248 19.95 -19.00 -19.82
N GLY A 249 18.92 -19.35 -20.59
CA GLY A 249 18.40 -20.69 -20.84
C GLY A 249 16.87 -20.83 -20.64
N PRO A 250 16.32 -22.04 -20.83
CA PRO A 250 14.87 -22.28 -20.99
C PRO A 250 14.02 -22.07 -19.72
N GLU A 251 14.64 -21.91 -18.55
CA GLU A 251 13.99 -21.70 -17.25
C GLU A 251 13.57 -20.25 -17.02
N VAL A 252 14.02 -19.32 -17.87
CA VAL A 252 13.51 -17.95 -17.90
C VAL A 252 12.06 -17.98 -18.36
N SER A 253 11.14 -17.42 -17.60
CA SER A 253 9.77 -17.13 -18.04
C SER A 253 9.49 -15.63 -17.94
N ALA A 254 8.55 -15.11 -18.71
CA ALA A 254 8.15 -13.70 -18.64
C ALA A 254 6.68 -13.57 -18.32
N HIS A 255 6.33 -12.69 -17.38
CA HIS A 255 4.96 -12.55 -16.90
C HIS A 255 4.55 -11.09 -16.72
N LEU A 256 3.27 -10.82 -16.98
CA LEU A 256 2.66 -9.53 -16.71
C LEU A 256 2.52 -9.32 -15.21
N ARG A 257 2.92 -8.16 -14.68
CA ARG A 257 2.63 -7.77 -13.30
C ARG A 257 1.13 -7.55 -13.13
N LYS A 258 0.60 -7.98 -11.98
CA LYS A 258 -0.74 -7.59 -11.51
C LYS A 258 -0.67 -6.23 -10.84
N ASP A 259 -0.36 -5.20 -11.62
CA ASP A 259 -0.23 -3.82 -11.15
C ASP A 259 -1.02 -2.81 -11.99
N GLY A 260 -1.69 -3.30 -13.05
CA GLY A 260 -2.46 -2.50 -13.99
C GLY A 260 -1.66 -1.54 -14.86
N GLN A 261 -0.33 -1.64 -14.86
CA GLN A 261 0.59 -0.80 -15.64
C GLN A 261 1.17 -1.49 -16.88
N LEU A 262 0.74 -2.72 -17.17
CA LEU A 262 1.21 -3.52 -18.32
C LEU A 262 2.73 -3.76 -18.33
N ARG A 263 3.36 -3.80 -17.15
CA ARG A 263 4.80 -4.09 -17.03
C ARG A 263 5.05 -5.59 -16.99
N VAL A 264 6.12 -6.01 -17.65
CA VAL A 264 6.50 -7.42 -17.78
C VAL A 264 7.85 -7.64 -17.12
N ASP A 265 7.93 -8.67 -16.28
CA ASP A 265 9.19 -9.10 -15.66
C ASP A 265 9.60 -10.47 -16.18
N ALA A 266 10.90 -10.73 -16.23
CA ALA A 266 11.42 -12.07 -16.40
C ALA A 266 11.73 -12.70 -15.04
N LEU A 267 11.29 -13.93 -14.85
CA LEU A 267 11.44 -14.72 -13.63
C LEU A 267 12.31 -15.94 -13.90
N ILE A 268 13.21 -16.25 -12.96
CA ILE A 268 14.09 -17.42 -13.03
C ILE A 268 14.07 -18.12 -11.68
N PRO A 269 13.36 -19.26 -11.53
CA PRO A 269 13.32 -20.01 -10.28
C PRO A 269 14.68 -20.66 -10.00
N LEU A 270 15.32 -20.30 -8.89
CA LEU A 270 16.67 -20.79 -8.56
C LEU A 270 16.67 -22.28 -8.24
N GLU A 271 15.63 -22.79 -7.56
CA GLU A 271 15.52 -24.22 -7.26
C GLU A 271 15.43 -25.05 -8.54
N LYS A 272 14.75 -24.54 -9.58
CA LYS A 272 14.66 -25.19 -10.89
C LYS A 272 16.02 -25.24 -11.57
N ILE A 273 16.82 -24.16 -11.49
CA ILE A 273 18.18 -24.11 -12.02
C ILE A 273 19.07 -25.16 -11.36
N GLU A 274 19.05 -25.25 -10.02
CA GLU A 274 19.88 -26.21 -9.28
C GLU A 274 19.55 -27.65 -9.66
N GLN A 275 18.27 -27.97 -9.80
CA GLN A 275 17.79 -29.31 -10.15
C GLN A 275 18.12 -29.69 -11.60
N THR A 276 17.83 -28.80 -12.55
CA THR A 276 17.92 -29.10 -13.98
C THR A 276 19.34 -29.04 -14.51
N ARG A 277 20.14 -28.07 -14.03
CA ARG A 277 21.51 -27.85 -14.52
C ARG A 277 22.58 -28.45 -13.63
N ARG A 278 22.23 -28.88 -12.41
CA ARG A 278 23.18 -29.38 -11.40
C ARG A 278 24.28 -28.37 -11.04
N VAL A 279 23.94 -27.08 -11.06
CA VAL A 279 24.84 -25.96 -10.71
C VAL A 279 24.28 -25.27 -9.47
N LYS A 280 25.14 -24.84 -8.54
CA LYS A 280 24.72 -24.08 -7.35
C LYS A 280 24.15 -22.72 -7.74
N SER A 281 23.16 -22.23 -7.01
CA SER A 281 22.60 -20.88 -7.22
C SER A 281 23.66 -19.78 -7.22
N SER A 282 24.69 -19.86 -6.36
CA SER A 282 25.79 -18.88 -6.32
C SER A 282 26.56 -18.76 -7.63
N ASP A 283 26.83 -19.91 -8.26
CA ASP A 283 27.63 -19.99 -9.48
C ASP A 283 26.79 -19.54 -10.67
N PHE A 284 25.49 -19.90 -10.67
CA PHE A 284 24.52 -19.38 -11.62
C PHE A 284 24.42 -17.84 -11.55
N LEU A 285 24.24 -17.26 -10.36
CA LEU A 285 24.12 -15.81 -10.18
C LEU A 285 25.39 -15.06 -10.64
N THR A 286 26.56 -15.61 -10.35
CA THR A 286 27.84 -15.03 -10.81
C THR A 286 27.93 -14.99 -12.34
N ASN A 287 27.49 -16.07 -13.01
CA ASN A 287 27.44 -16.13 -14.47
C ASN A 287 26.35 -15.23 -15.04
N LEU A 288 25.18 -15.17 -14.40
CA LEU A 288 24.08 -14.30 -14.79
C LEU A 288 24.52 -12.82 -14.82
N GLY A 289 25.22 -12.35 -13.79
CA GLY A 289 25.74 -10.98 -13.76
C GLY A 289 26.67 -10.66 -14.94
N LYS A 290 27.48 -11.61 -15.39
CA LYS A 290 28.32 -11.47 -16.59
C LYS A 290 27.48 -11.45 -17.87
N THR A 291 26.50 -12.35 -17.98
CA THR A 291 25.59 -12.43 -19.14
C THR A 291 24.78 -11.14 -19.32
N LEU A 292 24.33 -10.53 -18.22
CA LEU A 292 23.60 -9.25 -18.22
C LEU A 292 24.50 -8.02 -18.38
N GLY A 293 25.81 -8.22 -18.53
CA GLY A 293 26.80 -7.16 -18.77
C GLY A 293 26.92 -6.14 -17.64
N GLY A 294 26.46 -6.47 -16.43
CA GLY A 294 26.40 -5.57 -15.28
C GLY A 294 25.50 -4.34 -15.44
N LYS A 295 24.81 -4.17 -16.59
CA LYS A 295 23.97 -3.00 -16.88
C LYS A 295 22.50 -3.25 -16.59
N ILE A 296 22.03 -4.46 -16.87
CA ILE A 296 20.65 -4.85 -16.60
C ILE A 296 20.58 -5.33 -15.14
N PRO A 297 19.91 -4.60 -14.25
CA PRO A 297 19.78 -5.00 -12.86
C PRO A 297 18.87 -6.21 -12.74
N TYR A 298 19.14 -7.03 -11.73
CA TYR A 298 18.24 -8.10 -11.31
C TYR A 298 18.15 -8.14 -9.78
N GLU A 299 17.00 -8.56 -9.29
CA GLU A 299 16.76 -8.82 -7.87
C GLU A 299 16.80 -10.32 -7.61
N VAL A 300 17.29 -10.72 -6.43
CA VAL A 300 17.12 -12.09 -5.93
C VAL A 300 16.28 -12.02 -4.67
N THR A 301 15.08 -12.61 -4.71
CA THR A 301 14.12 -12.53 -3.61
C THR A 301 13.34 -13.83 -3.47
N SER A 302 12.78 -14.06 -2.29
CA SER A 302 11.84 -15.15 -2.07
C SER A 302 10.41 -14.61 -2.16
N ILE A 303 9.58 -15.22 -3.02
CA ILE A 303 8.15 -14.92 -3.13
C ILE A 303 7.41 -16.23 -2.94
N LYS A 304 6.44 -16.27 -2.02
CA LYS A 304 5.72 -17.50 -1.64
C LYS A 304 6.63 -18.70 -1.36
N LYS A 305 7.81 -18.44 -0.76
CA LYS A 305 8.86 -19.42 -0.41
C LYS A 305 9.63 -20.01 -1.62
N THR A 306 9.50 -19.43 -2.80
CA THR A 306 10.31 -19.77 -3.97
C THR A 306 11.38 -18.70 -4.16
N ASN A 307 12.66 -19.08 -4.17
CA ASN A 307 13.73 -18.12 -4.45
C ASN A 307 13.85 -17.95 -5.96
N GLN A 308 13.73 -16.71 -6.41
CA GLN A 308 13.77 -16.41 -7.83
C GLN A 308 14.60 -15.18 -8.11
N VAL A 309 15.23 -15.21 -9.28
CA VAL A 309 15.77 -14.00 -9.90
C VAL A 309 14.67 -13.29 -10.65
N ILE A 310 14.63 -11.97 -10.52
CA ILE A 310 13.66 -11.12 -11.20
C ILE A 310 14.44 -10.07 -11.99
N ILE A 311 14.27 -10.07 -13.31
CA ILE A 311 14.71 -8.99 -14.18
C ILE A 311 13.48 -8.13 -14.45
N ARG A 312 13.48 -6.93 -13.90
CA ARG A 312 12.33 -6.03 -13.91
C ARG A 312 12.16 -5.36 -15.28
N GLY A 313 10.90 -5.16 -15.68
CA GLY A 313 10.56 -4.21 -16.74
C GLY A 313 11.17 -4.57 -18.09
N ILE A 314 11.17 -5.85 -18.46
CA ILE A 314 11.83 -6.32 -19.69
C ILE A 314 11.16 -5.78 -20.97
N ASN A 315 9.99 -5.14 -20.85
CA ASN A 315 9.29 -4.43 -21.90
C ASN A 315 9.39 -2.90 -21.79
N GLU A 316 10.05 -2.37 -20.76
CA GLU A 316 10.30 -0.93 -20.62
C GLU A 316 11.38 -0.51 -21.63
N PRO A 317 11.24 0.63 -22.33
CA PRO A 317 12.09 0.96 -23.48
C PRO A 317 13.60 0.89 -23.20
N GLU A 318 14.03 1.44 -22.06
CA GLU A 318 15.44 1.46 -21.66
C GLU A 318 15.99 0.05 -21.42
N ILE A 319 15.27 -0.79 -20.68
CA ILE A 319 15.69 -2.16 -20.37
C ILE A 319 15.60 -3.04 -21.61
N ALA A 320 14.55 -2.89 -22.42
CA ALA A 320 14.38 -3.62 -23.66
C ALA A 320 15.52 -3.32 -24.66
N GLU A 321 15.93 -2.06 -24.76
CA GLU A 321 17.09 -1.67 -25.57
C GLU A 321 18.38 -2.30 -25.03
N GLN A 322 18.61 -2.28 -23.72
CA GLN A 322 19.77 -2.93 -23.11
C GLN A 322 19.79 -4.45 -23.37
N ILE A 323 18.65 -5.13 -23.23
CA ILE A 323 18.51 -6.57 -23.53
C ILE A 323 18.81 -6.84 -25.00
N SER A 324 18.30 -6.01 -25.92
CA SER A 324 18.51 -6.18 -27.36
C SER A 324 19.98 -6.10 -27.79
N ARG A 325 20.80 -5.39 -27.00
CA ARG A 325 22.24 -5.21 -27.24
C ARG A 325 23.09 -6.30 -26.58
N LEU A 326 22.49 -7.20 -25.81
CA LEU A 326 23.22 -8.35 -25.26
C LEU A 326 23.67 -9.24 -26.41
N SER A 327 24.96 -9.56 -26.45
CA SER A 327 25.52 -10.43 -27.47
C SER A 327 24.99 -11.85 -27.27
N THR A 328 24.04 -12.27 -28.10
CA THR A 328 23.85 -13.69 -28.42
C THR A 328 25.10 -14.12 -29.18
N LYS A 329 26.12 -14.64 -28.46
CA LYS A 329 27.31 -15.15 -29.15
C LYS A 329 26.85 -16.16 -30.21
N LYS A 330 27.27 -15.91 -31.45
CA LYS A 330 27.24 -16.88 -32.56
C LYS A 330 27.99 -18.14 -32.21
#